data_AF-A0AAW8U9L0-F1
#
_entry.id   AF-A0AAW8U9L0-F1
#
_cell.length_a   1.000
_cell.length_b   1.000
_cell.length_c   1.000
_cell.angle_alpha   90.00
_cell.angle_beta   90.00
_cell.angle_gamma   90.00
#
_symmetry.space_group_name_H-M   'P 1'
#
loop_
_entity.id
_entity.type
_entity.pdbx_description
1 polymer ?
#
loop_
_entity_poly.entity_id
_entity_poly.type
_entity_poly.pdbx_seq_one_letter_code
_entity_poly.pdbx_strand_id
1 'polypeptide(L)'
;MVQSINTKVDVVEKATSFLGIADYGKIMVGDKGFEFYDERDAKNFIQIPWEEVDIVITSVMFKGKWIPRFAIKTKQNGTFTFSTKDPKKVLRAIRVYITPDRIVKSLSFFQVLQRSVKNIFSKKNKNE
;
A
#
# COMPACT_ATOMS: atom_id res chain seq x y z
N MET A 1 -12.51 17.49 -16.71
CA MET A 1 -13.06 16.29 -16.06
C MET A 1 -12.01 15.22 -16.19
N VAL A 2 -11.52 14.64 -15.08
CA VAL A 2 -10.56 13.53 -15.18
C VAL A 2 -11.33 12.25 -15.45
N GLN A 3 -10.83 11.41 -16.35
CA GLN A 3 -11.48 10.16 -16.72
C GLN A 3 -10.80 9.00 -15.99
N SER A 4 -11.61 8.10 -15.43
CA SER A 4 -11.12 6.85 -14.85
C SER A 4 -10.55 5.96 -15.95
N ILE A 5 -9.46 5.24 -15.63
CA ILE A 5 -8.92 4.20 -16.52
C ILE A 5 -9.77 2.93 -16.47
N ASN A 6 -10.47 2.71 -15.35
CA ASN A 6 -11.33 1.56 -15.14
C ASN A 6 -12.62 1.67 -15.95
N THR A 7 -13.01 0.58 -16.60
CA THR A 7 -14.34 0.45 -17.23
C THR A 7 -15.35 -0.18 -16.29
N LYS A 8 -14.87 -0.95 -15.31
CA LYS A 8 -15.65 -1.57 -14.25
C LYS A 8 -15.02 -1.28 -12.90
N VAL A 9 -15.85 -0.95 -11.92
CA VAL A 9 -15.42 -0.65 -10.55
C VAL A 9 -15.90 -1.74 -9.61
N ASP A 10 -14.96 -2.33 -8.87
CA ASP A 10 -15.27 -3.39 -7.89
C ASP A 10 -15.43 -2.82 -6.48
N VAL A 11 -14.58 -1.85 -6.12
CA VAL A 11 -14.58 -1.22 -4.79
C VAL A 11 -14.34 0.27 -4.90
N VAL A 12 -15.17 1.04 -4.19
CA VAL A 12 -14.92 2.44 -3.87
C VAL A 12 -14.90 2.59 -2.35
N GLU A 13 -13.85 3.21 -1.82
CA GLU A 13 -13.69 3.37 -0.37
C GLU A 13 -13.05 4.72 -0.03
N LYS A 14 -13.49 5.36 1.06
CA LYS A 14 -12.84 6.59 1.53
C LYS A 14 -11.43 6.27 2.02
N ALA A 15 -10.49 7.13 1.64
CA ALA A 15 -9.08 6.90 1.84
C ALA A 15 -8.30 8.18 2.13
N THR A 16 -7.08 8.01 2.61
CA THR A 16 -6.07 9.06 2.70
C THR A 16 -4.85 8.65 1.90
N SER A 17 -4.35 9.55 1.05
CA SER A 17 -3.08 9.43 0.33
C SER A 17 -1.96 10.11 1.12
N PHE A 18 -0.76 9.53 1.09
CA PHE A 18 0.44 10.07 1.73
C PHE A 18 1.56 10.37 0.72
N LEU A 19 1.22 10.70 -0.53
CA LEU A 19 2.19 11.07 -1.58
C LEU A 19 2.90 12.41 -1.30
N GLY A 20 2.35 13.24 -0.41
CA GLY A 20 2.95 14.47 0.10
C GLY A 20 2.34 14.83 1.46
N ILE A 21 1.58 15.94 1.49
CA ILE A 21 0.68 16.20 2.62
C ILE A 21 -0.44 15.14 2.61
N ALA A 22 -0.98 14.82 3.78
CA ALA A 22 -2.06 13.84 3.88
C ALA A 22 -3.33 14.38 3.19
N ASP A 23 -3.68 13.77 2.07
CA ASP A 23 -4.81 14.16 1.24
C ASP A 23 -5.97 13.18 1.42
N TYR A 24 -7.17 13.71 1.65
CA TYR A 24 -8.38 12.92 1.86
C TYR A 24 -9.12 12.76 0.54
N GLY A 25 -9.52 11.53 0.26
CA GLY A 25 -10.13 11.22 -1.02
C GLY A 25 -10.83 9.87 -1.03
N LYS A 26 -10.96 9.31 -2.23
CA LYS A 26 -11.57 8.01 -2.47
C LYS A 26 -10.62 7.16 -3.29
N ILE A 27 -10.43 5.93 -2.85
CA ILE A 27 -9.82 4.88 -3.66
C ILE A 27 -10.89 4.23 -4.50
N MET A 28 -10.52 3.91 -5.74
CA MET A 28 -11.30 3.11 -6.66
C MET A 28 -10.42 1.96 -7.15
N VAL A 29 -10.92 0.74 -6.99
CA VAL A 29 -10.29 -0.48 -7.53
C VAL A 29 -11.19 -1.03 -8.62
N GLY A 30 -10.62 -1.25 -9.80
CA GLY A 30 -11.37 -1.73 -10.95
C GLY A 30 -10.57 -2.65 -11.87
N ASP A 31 -11.13 -2.90 -13.04
CA ASP A 31 -10.63 -3.87 -14.02
C ASP A 31 -9.25 -3.52 -14.59
N LYS A 32 -8.90 -2.23 -14.69
CA LYS A 32 -7.64 -1.78 -15.32
C LYS A 32 -6.59 -1.29 -14.32
N GLY A 33 -7.00 -0.87 -13.13
CA GLY A 33 -6.03 -0.38 -12.16
C GLY A 33 -6.61 0.05 -10.83
N PHE A 34 -5.69 0.54 -10.02
CA PHE A 34 -5.96 1.22 -8.76
C PHE A 34 -5.95 2.73 -8.98
N GLU A 35 -6.93 3.43 -8.43
CA GLU A 35 -7.03 4.88 -8.55
C GLU A 35 -7.30 5.52 -7.19
N PHE A 36 -6.82 6.74 -7.01
CA PHE A 36 -7.17 7.63 -5.91
C PHE A 36 -7.56 8.98 -6.47
N TYR A 37 -8.66 9.54 -5.97
CA TYR A 37 -9.14 10.87 -6.30
C TYR A 37 -9.26 11.70 -5.03
N ASP A 38 -8.61 12.86 -5.01
CA ASP A 38 -8.75 13.82 -3.91
C ASP A 38 -10.17 14.39 -3.85
N GLU A 39 -10.67 14.60 -2.62
CA GLU A 39 -12.03 15.10 -2.39
C GLU A 39 -12.16 16.62 -2.61
N ARG A 40 -11.05 17.37 -2.50
CA ARG A 40 -11.03 18.84 -2.64
C ARG A 40 -10.78 19.27 -4.08
N ASP A 41 -9.89 18.58 -4.79
CA ASP A 41 -9.57 18.86 -6.19
C ASP A 41 -9.45 17.57 -7.02
N ALA A 42 -10.42 17.34 -7.90
CA ALA A 42 -10.44 16.18 -8.80
C ALA A 42 -9.28 16.15 -9.81
N LYS A 43 -8.52 17.24 -9.99
CA LYS A 43 -7.28 17.25 -10.78
C LYS A 43 -6.10 16.63 -10.02
N ASN A 44 -6.20 16.50 -8.71
CA ASN A 44 -5.25 15.77 -7.89
C ASN A 44 -5.70 14.31 -7.78
N PHE A 45 -5.12 13.48 -8.62
CA PHE A 45 -5.44 12.06 -8.68
C PHE A 45 -4.18 11.23 -8.86
N ILE A 46 -4.31 9.96 -8.52
CA ILE A 46 -3.28 8.94 -8.75
C ILE A 46 -3.96 7.82 -9.50
N GLN A 47 -3.42 7.43 -10.64
CA GLN A 47 -3.87 6.26 -11.40
C GLN A 47 -2.69 5.32 -11.58
N ILE A 48 -2.86 4.08 -11.17
CA ILE A 48 -1.84 3.04 -11.23
C ILE A 48 -2.45 1.86 -12.00
N PRO A 49 -2.16 1.73 -13.30
CA PRO A 49 -2.52 0.54 -14.06
C PRO A 49 -1.94 -0.71 -13.41
N TRP A 50 -2.65 -1.84 -13.50
CA TRP A 50 -2.17 -3.10 -12.91
C TRP A 50 -0.81 -3.53 -13.45
N GLU A 51 -0.53 -3.21 -14.71
CA GLU A 51 0.74 -3.48 -15.39
C GLU A 51 1.92 -2.73 -14.76
N GLU A 52 1.68 -1.60 -14.10
CA GLU A 52 2.72 -0.80 -13.44
C GLU A 52 2.96 -1.20 -11.98
N VAL A 53 2.09 -2.05 -11.41
CA VAL A 53 2.26 -2.52 -10.04
C VAL A 53 3.41 -3.53 -9.98
N ASP A 54 4.44 -3.23 -9.19
CA ASP A 54 5.52 -4.16 -8.89
C ASP A 54 5.15 -5.05 -7.70
N ILE A 55 4.82 -4.43 -6.56
CA ILE A 55 4.38 -5.11 -5.33
C ILE A 55 3.41 -4.24 -4.53
N VAL A 56 2.56 -4.91 -3.75
CA VAL A 56 1.68 -4.29 -2.75
C VAL A 56 2.21 -4.62 -1.37
N ILE A 57 2.53 -3.59 -0.59
CA ILE A 57 3.12 -3.71 0.74
C ILE A 57 2.05 -3.43 1.78
N THR A 58 1.80 -4.36 2.68
CA THR A 58 0.78 -4.24 3.72
C THR A 58 1.44 -4.08 5.09
N SER A 59 1.15 -2.98 5.79
CA SER A 59 1.63 -2.81 7.16
C SER A 59 0.69 -3.53 8.11
N VAL A 60 1.20 -4.55 8.78
CA VAL A 60 0.38 -5.42 9.63
C VAL A 60 0.84 -5.30 11.08
N MET A 61 -0.06 -4.87 11.95
CA MET A 61 0.19 -4.67 13.38
C MET A 61 -0.64 -5.65 14.23
N PHE A 62 -0.33 -5.71 15.53
CA PHE A 62 -1.07 -6.49 16.52
C PHE A 62 -1.30 -7.96 16.12
N LYS A 63 -0.22 -8.67 15.77
CA LYS A 63 -0.23 -10.09 15.35
C LYS A 63 -1.17 -10.39 14.16
N GLY A 64 -1.33 -9.47 13.21
CA GLY A 64 -2.19 -9.72 12.04
C GLY A 64 -3.57 -9.07 12.09
N LYS A 65 -3.95 -8.48 13.22
CA LYS A 65 -5.32 -8.03 13.44
C LYS A 65 -5.64 -6.69 12.77
N TRP A 66 -4.65 -5.81 12.64
CA TRP A 66 -4.86 -4.44 12.19
C TRP A 66 -3.90 -4.05 11.06
N ILE A 67 -4.43 -3.31 10.08
CA ILE A 67 -3.69 -2.80 8.91
C ILE A 67 -3.86 -1.29 8.88
N PRO A 68 -2.97 -0.50 9.49
CA PRO A 68 -3.11 0.96 9.47
C PRO A 68 -2.93 1.55 8.07
N ARG A 69 -2.03 0.96 7.26
CA ARG A 69 -1.64 1.46 5.95
C ARG A 69 -1.24 0.32 5.02
N PHE A 70 -1.39 0.57 3.73
CA PHE A 70 -0.81 -0.25 2.68
C PHE A 70 -0.17 0.68 1.63
N ALA A 71 0.74 0.15 0.85
CA ALA A 71 1.42 0.89 -0.19
C ALA A 71 1.45 0.09 -1.49
N ILE A 72 1.36 0.78 -2.61
CA ILE A 72 1.53 0.22 -3.95
C ILE A 72 2.86 0.73 -4.47
N LYS A 73 3.82 -0.17 -4.60
CA LYS A 73 5.09 0.13 -5.26
C LYS A 73 4.91 -0.11 -6.74
N THR A 74 5.20 0.91 -7.52
CA THR A 74 5.21 0.84 -8.98
C THR A 74 6.59 0.45 -9.48
N LYS A 75 6.67 0.00 -10.72
CA LYS A 75 7.94 -0.37 -11.36
C LYS A 75 8.88 0.83 -11.51
N GLN A 76 8.34 2.01 -11.84
CA GLN A 76 9.14 3.19 -12.17
C GLN A 76 8.83 4.43 -11.31
N ASN A 77 7.60 4.60 -10.84
CA ASN A 77 7.11 5.87 -10.27
C ASN A 77 7.14 5.88 -8.73
N GLY A 78 7.96 5.02 -8.12
CA GLY A 78 8.11 4.95 -6.67
C GLY A 78 6.94 4.25 -5.95
N THR A 79 6.72 4.62 -4.70
CA THR A 79 5.80 3.94 -3.78
C THR A 79 4.72 4.88 -3.27
N PHE A 80 3.46 4.52 -3.51
CA PHE A 80 2.29 5.29 -3.08
C PHE A 80 1.67 4.65 -1.86
N THR A 81 1.57 5.40 -0.75
CA THR A 81 1.03 4.89 0.52
C THR A 81 -0.37 5.42 0.77
N PHE A 82 -1.26 4.55 1.25
CA PHE A 82 -2.65 4.84 1.50
C PHE A 82 -3.13 4.26 2.84
N SER A 83 -4.20 4.84 3.40
CA SER A 83 -4.99 4.26 4.48
C SER A 83 -6.48 4.35 4.18
N THR A 84 -7.25 3.34 4.60
CA THR A 84 -8.72 3.32 4.48
C THR A 84 -9.34 2.83 5.78
N LYS A 85 -10.66 3.03 5.93
CA LYS A 85 -11.42 2.47 7.07
C LYS A 85 -11.48 0.94 7.01
N ASP A 86 -11.74 0.38 5.82
CA ASP A 86 -11.68 -1.06 5.57
C ASP A 86 -10.55 -1.42 4.58
N PRO A 87 -9.31 -1.58 5.07
CA PRO A 87 -8.18 -1.95 4.24
C PRO A 87 -8.28 -3.40 3.74
N LYS A 88 -8.98 -4.29 4.48
CA LYS A 88 -9.14 -5.69 4.08
C LYS A 88 -10.01 -5.81 2.84
N LYS A 89 -11.09 -5.02 2.76
CA LYS A 89 -11.95 -4.95 1.56
C LYS A 89 -11.16 -4.51 0.33
N VAL A 90 -10.38 -3.44 0.45
CA VAL A 90 -9.56 -2.92 -0.66
C VAL A 90 -8.49 -3.93 -1.09
N LEU A 91 -7.75 -4.52 -0.14
CA LEU A 91 -6.73 -5.52 -0.43
C LEU A 91 -7.30 -6.80 -1.05
N ARG A 92 -8.53 -7.20 -0.68
CA ARG A 92 -9.24 -8.31 -1.32
C ARG A 92 -9.57 -8.02 -2.78
N ALA A 93 -10.00 -6.79 -3.09
CA ALA A 93 -10.24 -6.39 -4.47
C ALA A 93 -8.95 -6.37 -5.29
N ILE A 94 -7.86 -5.81 -4.74
CA ILE A 94 -6.54 -5.79 -5.40
C ILE A 94 -6.04 -7.22 -5.69
N ARG A 95 -6.28 -8.18 -4.80
CA ARG A 95 -5.88 -9.58 -4.95
C ARG A 95 -6.52 -10.28 -6.16
N VAL A 96 -7.61 -9.74 -6.72
CA VAL A 96 -8.21 -10.26 -7.96
C VAL A 96 -7.28 -10.02 -9.17
N TYR A 97 -6.54 -8.91 -9.15
CA TYR A 97 -5.70 -8.46 -10.27
C TYR A 97 -4.21 -8.70 -10.05
N ILE A 98 -3.77 -8.73 -8.79
CA ILE A 98 -2.36 -8.92 -8.40
C ILE A 98 -2.18 -10.26 -7.70
N THR A 99 -1.18 -11.01 -8.15
CA THR A 99 -0.89 -12.34 -7.61
C THR A 99 -0.48 -12.27 -6.14
N PRO A 100 -0.83 -13.29 -5.31
CA PRO A 100 -0.59 -13.23 -3.87
C PRO A 100 0.89 -13.08 -3.46
N ASP A 101 1.83 -13.57 -4.26
CA ASP A 101 3.28 -13.44 -4.05
C ASP A 101 3.76 -11.99 -4.14
N ARG A 102 3.02 -11.13 -4.87
CA ARG A 102 3.29 -9.69 -4.98
C ARG A 102 2.62 -8.88 -3.86
N ILE A 103 1.81 -9.50 -3.00
CA ILE A 103 1.21 -8.85 -1.83
C ILE A 103 1.99 -9.25 -0.58
N VAL A 104 2.96 -8.41 -0.21
CA VAL A 104 3.90 -8.69 0.88
C VAL A 104 3.51 -7.94 2.15
N LYS A 105 3.91 -8.49 3.30
CA LYS A 105 3.81 -7.80 4.60
C LYS A 105 5.06 -6.96 4.81
N SER A 106 4.91 -5.72 5.28
CA SER A 106 6.08 -4.95 5.71
C SER A 106 6.75 -5.62 6.90
N LEU A 107 8.06 -5.43 7.04
CA LEU A 107 8.82 -5.94 8.18
C LEU A 107 8.20 -5.37 9.46
N SER A 108 7.87 -6.26 10.40
CA SER A 108 7.36 -5.85 11.70
C SER A 108 8.42 -5.03 12.43
N PHE A 109 8.01 -3.98 13.15
CA PHE A 109 8.89 -3.19 14.02
C PHE A 109 9.75 -4.08 14.94
N PHE A 110 9.19 -5.20 15.42
CA PHE A 110 9.91 -6.19 16.22
C PHE A 110 10.98 -6.95 15.42
N GLN A 111 10.76 -7.23 14.13
CA GLN A 111 11.77 -7.87 13.27
C GLN A 111 12.93 -6.91 13.01
N VAL A 112 12.67 -5.61 12.84
CA VAL A 112 13.71 -4.60 12.71
C VAL A 112 14.48 -4.47 14.02
N LEU A 113 13.79 -4.40 15.17
CA LEU A 113 14.42 -4.31 16.49
C LEU A 113 15.29 -5.54 16.78
N GLN A 114 14.79 -6.75 16.52
CA GLN A 114 15.56 -7.99 16.67
C GLN A 114 16.79 -8.02 15.76
N ARG A 115 16.68 -7.54 14.52
CA ARG A 115 17.84 -7.42 13.60
C ARG A 115 18.88 -6.44 14.14
N SER A 116 18.46 -5.30 14.67
CA SER A 116 19.36 -4.31 15.27
C SER A 116 20.05 -4.86 16.54
N VAL A 117 19.30 -5.52 17.43
CA VAL A 117 19.84 -6.12 18.66
C VAL A 117 20.79 -7.28 18.33
N LYS A 118 20.42 -8.19 17.42
CA LYS A 118 21.26 -9.33 17.02
C LYS A 118 22.59 -8.89 16.40
N ASN A 119 22.58 -7.81 15.60
CA ASN A 119 23.81 -7.25 15.02
C ASN A 119 24.76 -6.67 16.10
N ILE A 120 24.22 -6.08 17.17
CA ILE A 120 25.01 -5.57 18.30
C ILE A 120 25.63 -6.73 19.09
N PHE A 121 24.86 -7.77 19.42
CA PHE A 121 25.37 -8.92 20.17
C PHE A 121 26.36 -9.78 19.37
N SER A 122 26.18 -9.96 18.05
CA SER A 122 27.14 -10.73 17.24
C SER A 122 28.49 -10.02 17.03
N LYS A 123 28.53 -8.68 17.14
CA LYS A 123 29.78 -7.91 17.14
C LYS A 123 30.59 -8.11 18.42
N LYS A 124 29.94 -8.45 19.54
CA LYS A 124 30.61 -8.65 20.83
C LYS A 124 31.33 -10.00 20.92
N ASN A 125 30.84 -11.03 20.24
CA ASN A 125 31.41 -12.39 20.25
C ASN A 125 32.50 -12.63 19.18
N LYS A 126 32.95 -11.59 18.47
CA LYS A 126 34.02 -11.70 17.45
C LYS A 126 35.36 -11.12 17.90
N ASN A 127 35.44 -10.61 19.13
CA ASN A 127 36.62 -10.00 19.73
C ASN A 127 37.12 -10.76 20.98
N GLU A 128 36.78 -12.04 21.11
CA GLU A 128 37.42 -12.98 22.05
C GLU A 128 38.15 -14.06 21.26
#